data_AF-I0IIA4-F1
#
_entry.id   AF-I0IIA4-F1
#
_cell.length_a   1.000
_cell.length_b   1.000
_cell.length_c   1.000
_cell.angle_alpha   90.00
_cell.angle_beta   90.00
_cell.angle_gamma   90.00
#
_symmetry.space_group_name_H-M   'P 1'
#
loop_
_entity.id
_entity.type
_entity.pdbx_description
1 polymer ?
#
loop_
_entity_poly.entity_id
_entity_poly.type
_entity_poly.pdbx_seq_one_letter_code
_entity_poly.pdbx_strand_id
1 'polypeptide(L)'
;MPARPLTSYWERSQAPMQCLWFLLPLLVLYSVGTALYAPEGGDRLPAIYAERLLGRFFELFGATGYHLPPLVVIGVLVGMHAASRDREPFAPEPKLWPWMVVEAIVWAVPLFLLGSLFSDAERVGLAAVRGGDGVATLLDGYPKMAGFVFALGAGIYEELVFRLLGIAAVHTVLAGVFRAGETTATVGAILLTAVGFALYHFGDVTGFTWPRFLFYALAGAYLGFLFVGRGFGIAVATHAVYDVLAVGVA
;
A
#
# COMPACT_ATOMS: atom_id res chain seq x y z
N MET A 1 14.80 -29.81 -5.31
CA MET A 1 16.00 -29.11 -4.78
C MET A 1 15.74 -28.78 -3.32
N PRO A 2 16.69 -28.97 -2.40
CA PRO A 2 16.50 -28.60 -1.00
C PRO A 2 16.37 -27.07 -0.86
N ALA A 3 15.50 -26.63 0.06
CA ALA A 3 15.26 -25.22 0.35
C ALA A 3 16.55 -24.52 0.83
N ARG A 4 16.86 -23.34 0.27
CA ARG A 4 18.01 -22.52 0.67
C ARG A 4 17.62 -21.69 1.91
N PRO A 5 18.43 -21.68 2.98
CA PRO A 5 18.18 -20.79 4.10
C PRO A 5 18.44 -19.33 3.68
N LEU A 6 17.57 -18.40 4.11
CA LEU A 6 17.84 -16.98 3.96
C LEU A 6 18.94 -16.53 4.91
N THR A 7 19.89 -15.76 4.40
CA THR A 7 21.07 -15.38 5.19
C THR A 7 21.27 -13.88 5.29
N SER A 8 20.82 -13.11 4.30
CA SER A 8 20.99 -11.66 4.28
C SER A 8 19.79 -10.90 4.84
N TYR A 9 20.02 -9.67 5.32
CA TYR A 9 18.93 -8.73 5.66
C TYR A 9 17.96 -8.54 4.49
N TRP A 10 18.50 -8.43 3.26
CA TRP A 10 17.75 -8.16 2.05
C TRP A 10 16.69 -9.22 1.77
N GLU A 11 17.08 -10.50 1.83
CA GLU A 11 16.16 -11.61 1.62
C GLU A 11 15.18 -11.73 2.80
N ARG A 12 15.67 -11.65 4.03
CA ARG A 12 14.84 -11.86 5.22
C ARG A 12 13.74 -10.83 5.38
N SER A 13 14.00 -9.58 4.98
CA SER A 13 12.99 -8.52 4.97
C SER A 13 11.96 -8.66 3.85
N GLN A 14 12.23 -9.45 2.80
CA GLN A 14 11.26 -9.78 1.74
C GLN A 14 10.37 -10.98 2.08
N ALA A 15 10.78 -11.82 3.04
CA ALA A 15 10.05 -13.01 3.42
C ALA A 15 8.60 -12.68 3.82
N PRO A 16 7.58 -13.39 3.31
CA PRO A 16 6.17 -13.04 3.55
C PRO A 16 5.79 -12.99 5.03
N MET A 17 6.32 -13.89 5.86
CA MET A 17 6.07 -13.89 7.30
C MET A 17 6.76 -12.74 8.03
N GLN A 18 7.99 -12.38 7.62
CA GLN A 18 8.66 -11.21 8.21
C GLN A 18 7.94 -9.91 7.80
N CYS A 19 7.47 -9.82 6.56
CA CYS A 19 6.57 -8.74 6.13
C CYS A 19 5.30 -8.69 6.98
N LEU A 20 4.63 -9.83 7.22
CA LEU A 20 3.43 -9.88 8.04
C LEU A 20 3.70 -9.39 9.47
N TRP A 21 4.72 -9.94 10.13
CA TRP A 21 5.09 -9.53 11.49
C TRP A 21 5.43 -8.06 11.60
N PHE A 22 6.13 -7.52 10.59
CA PHE A 22 6.45 -6.10 10.51
C PHE A 22 5.22 -5.21 10.30
N LEU A 23 4.23 -5.67 9.52
CA LEU A 23 3.01 -4.91 9.19
C LEU A 23 1.88 -5.09 10.22
N LEU A 24 1.92 -6.13 11.06
CA LEU A 24 0.90 -6.37 12.08
C LEU A 24 0.67 -5.17 13.01
N PRO A 25 1.69 -4.50 13.55
CA PRO A 25 1.49 -3.26 14.31
C PRO A 25 0.75 -2.18 13.52
N LEU A 26 1.05 -2.00 12.23
CA LEU A 26 0.39 -1.01 11.37
C LEU A 26 -1.08 -1.39 11.12
N LEU A 27 -1.38 -2.67 10.90
CA LEU A 27 -2.75 -3.19 10.75
C LEU A 27 -3.58 -2.97 12.03
N VAL A 28 -2.98 -3.21 13.20
CA VAL A 28 -3.63 -2.98 14.51
C VAL A 28 -3.87 -1.49 14.71
N LEU A 29 -2.85 -0.65 14.48
CA LEU A 29 -2.97 0.80 14.59
C LEU A 29 -4.04 1.36 13.67
N TYR A 30 -4.12 0.88 12.42
CA TYR A 30 -5.19 1.23 11.51
C TYR A 30 -6.55 0.81 12.05
N SER A 31 -6.72 -0.47 12.38
CA SER A 31 -8.01 -1.03 12.79
C SER A 31 -8.54 -0.35 14.06
N VAL A 32 -7.70 -0.21 15.08
CA VAL A 32 -8.04 0.48 16.33
C VAL A 32 -8.26 1.97 16.09
N GLY A 33 -7.37 2.62 15.33
CA GLY A 33 -7.48 4.04 15.01
C GLY A 33 -8.78 4.39 14.28
N THR A 34 -9.23 3.55 13.35
CA THR A 34 -10.51 3.78 12.66
C THR A 34 -11.70 3.74 13.62
N ALA A 35 -11.71 2.85 14.61
CA ALA A 35 -12.76 2.80 15.62
C ALA A 35 -12.67 3.97 16.61
N LEU A 36 -11.45 4.33 17.05
CA LEU A 36 -11.23 5.39 18.03
C LEU A 36 -11.58 6.79 17.53
N TYR A 37 -11.39 7.05 16.22
CA TYR A 37 -11.64 8.35 15.61
C TYR A 37 -12.90 8.37 14.74
N ALA A 38 -13.84 7.45 14.99
CA ALA A 38 -15.12 7.43 14.31
C ALA A 38 -15.89 8.76 14.51
N PRO A 39 -16.61 9.26 13.47
CA PRO A 39 -17.45 10.43 13.62
C PRO A 39 -18.64 10.15 14.56
N GLU A 40 -19.27 11.20 15.07
CA GLU A 40 -20.50 11.05 15.87
C GLU A 40 -21.56 10.23 15.11
N GLY A 41 -22.07 9.17 15.76
CA GLY A 41 -23.05 8.26 15.17
C GLY A 41 -22.48 7.22 14.19
N GLY A 42 -21.16 7.17 13.99
CA GLY A 42 -20.48 6.14 13.20
C GLY A 42 -19.67 5.17 14.08
N ASP A 43 -19.53 3.93 13.61
CA ASP A 43 -18.74 2.90 14.31
C ASP A 43 -17.23 2.95 13.97
N ARG A 44 -16.87 3.60 12.86
CA ARG A 44 -15.49 3.74 12.40
C ARG A 44 -15.30 4.92 11.44
N LEU A 45 -14.05 5.33 11.23
CA LEU A 45 -13.64 6.17 10.12
C LEU A 45 -14.07 5.56 8.77
N PRO A 46 -14.42 6.40 7.78
CA PRO A 46 -14.64 5.95 6.41
C PRO A 46 -13.51 5.05 5.91
N ALA A 47 -13.83 3.99 5.19
CA ALA A 47 -12.79 3.12 4.64
C ALA A 47 -12.03 3.82 3.50
N ILE A 48 -10.71 3.61 3.44
CA ILE A 48 -9.87 4.00 2.31
C ILE A 48 -10.48 3.44 1.01
N TYR A 49 -10.34 4.15 -0.11
CA TYR A 49 -10.99 3.72 -1.35
C TYR A 49 -10.53 2.31 -1.80
N ALA A 50 -9.24 2.00 -1.70
CA ALA A 50 -8.72 0.64 -1.91
C ALA A 50 -9.32 -0.40 -0.95
N GLU A 51 -9.53 -0.06 0.32
CA GLU A 51 -10.23 -0.93 1.29
C GLU A 51 -11.67 -1.20 0.83
N ARG A 52 -12.40 -0.15 0.40
CA ARG A 52 -13.77 -0.28 -0.11
C ARG A 52 -13.83 -1.13 -1.38
N LEU A 53 -12.84 -0.99 -2.27
CA LEU A 53 -12.75 -1.80 -3.48
C LEU A 53 -12.59 -3.29 -3.14
N LEU A 54 -11.71 -3.61 -2.18
CA LEU A 54 -11.56 -4.98 -1.67
C LEU A 54 -12.86 -5.48 -1.04
N GLY A 55 -13.51 -4.68 -0.18
CA GLY A 55 -14.79 -5.03 0.44
C GLY A 55 -15.86 -5.36 -0.59
N ARG A 56 -16.07 -4.49 -1.59
CA ARG A 56 -17.02 -4.71 -2.69
C ARG A 56 -16.73 -5.96 -3.49
N PHE A 57 -15.46 -6.30 -3.70
CA PHE A 57 -15.09 -7.55 -4.38
C PHE A 57 -15.53 -8.77 -3.58
N PHE A 58 -15.32 -8.78 -2.26
CA PHE A 58 -15.74 -9.89 -1.39
C PHE A 58 -17.26 -9.98 -1.20
N GLU A 59 -17.95 -8.84 -1.23
CA GLU A 59 -19.42 -8.79 -1.23
C GLU A 59 -20.03 -9.57 -2.41
N LEU A 60 -19.36 -9.62 -3.57
CA LEU A 60 -19.79 -10.45 -4.71
C LEU A 60 -19.88 -11.94 -4.37
N PHE A 61 -19.12 -12.39 -3.37
CA PHE A 61 -19.10 -13.77 -2.89
C PHE A 61 -19.89 -13.95 -1.58
N GLY A 62 -20.67 -12.94 -1.17
CA GLY A 62 -21.47 -12.97 0.05
C GLY A 62 -20.68 -12.77 1.35
N ALA A 63 -19.40 -12.38 1.25
CA ALA A 63 -18.59 -12.07 2.43
C ALA A 63 -18.68 -10.57 2.75
N THR A 64 -19.15 -10.27 3.96
CA THR A 64 -19.31 -8.90 4.46
C THR A 64 -18.59 -8.72 5.79
N GLY A 65 -18.03 -7.53 6.04
CA GLY A 65 -17.51 -7.18 7.36
C GLY A 65 -16.25 -6.32 7.33
N TYR A 66 -16.15 -5.41 8.30
CA TYR A 66 -15.06 -4.44 8.40
C TYR A 66 -13.68 -5.06 8.66
N HIS A 67 -13.62 -6.29 9.16
CA HIS A 67 -12.37 -7.01 9.41
C HIS A 67 -11.84 -7.75 8.19
N LEU A 68 -12.62 -7.86 7.09
CA LEU A 68 -12.21 -8.61 5.90
C LEU A 68 -10.92 -8.04 5.28
N PRO A 69 -10.76 -6.72 5.06
CA PRO A 69 -9.57 -6.21 4.40
C PRO A 69 -8.25 -6.48 5.16
N PRO A 70 -8.15 -6.28 6.50
CA PRO A 70 -6.99 -6.74 7.26
C PRO A 70 -6.72 -8.24 7.14
N LEU A 71 -7.78 -9.06 7.16
CA LEU A 71 -7.67 -10.52 7.02
C LEU A 71 -7.17 -10.93 5.63
N VAL A 72 -7.43 -10.14 4.59
CA VAL A 72 -6.90 -10.37 3.24
C VAL A 72 -5.38 -10.19 3.22
N VAL A 73 -4.85 -9.14 3.85
CA VAL A 73 -3.40 -8.94 3.98
C VAL A 73 -2.75 -10.15 4.67
N ILE A 74 -3.33 -10.57 5.80
CA ILE A 74 -2.85 -11.74 6.56
C ILE A 74 -2.94 -13.01 5.71
N GLY A 75 -4.10 -13.27 5.11
CA GLY A 75 -4.36 -14.47 4.32
C GLY A 75 -3.47 -14.59 3.09
N VAL A 76 -3.23 -13.48 2.37
CA VAL A 76 -2.32 -13.45 1.23
C VAL A 76 -0.89 -13.74 1.67
N LEU A 77 -0.38 -13.08 2.72
CA LEU A 77 1.00 -13.30 3.17
C LEU A 77 1.20 -14.72 3.73
N VAL A 78 0.24 -15.25 4.49
CA VAL A 78 0.25 -16.65 4.96
C VAL A 78 0.18 -17.62 3.78
N GLY A 79 -0.68 -17.36 2.80
CA GLY A 79 -0.78 -18.15 1.57
C GLY A 79 0.53 -18.15 0.77
N MET A 80 1.16 -16.99 0.62
CA MET A 80 2.47 -16.86 -0.02
C MET A 80 3.57 -17.62 0.74
N HIS A 81 3.56 -17.58 2.07
CA HIS A 81 4.50 -18.36 2.87
C HIS A 81 4.27 -19.87 2.71
N ALA A 82 3.02 -20.33 2.74
CA ALA A 82 2.67 -21.73 2.54
C ALA A 82 3.02 -22.23 1.12
N ALA A 83 2.91 -21.36 0.12
CA ALA A 83 3.30 -21.65 -1.26
C ALA A 83 4.82 -21.54 -1.50
N SER A 84 5.53 -20.80 -0.65
CA SER A 84 6.97 -20.64 -0.75
C SER A 84 7.66 -21.97 -0.46
N ARG A 85 8.69 -22.28 -1.27
CA ARG A 85 9.57 -23.43 -1.05
C ARG A 85 10.72 -23.10 -0.11
N ASP A 86 10.87 -21.82 0.24
CA ASP A 86 11.93 -21.36 1.12
C ASP A 86 11.55 -21.66 2.57
N ARG A 87 12.52 -22.14 3.36
CA ARG A 87 12.32 -22.47 4.77
C ARG A 87 12.42 -21.22 5.63
N GLU A 88 11.56 -20.25 5.34
CA GLU A 88 11.41 -19.06 6.17
C GLU A 88 10.96 -19.45 7.57
N PRO A 89 11.58 -18.92 8.63
CA PRO A 89 11.03 -19.07 9.97
C PRO A 89 9.66 -18.42 10.02
N PHE A 90 8.68 -19.15 10.52
CA PHE A 90 7.37 -18.58 10.87
C PHE A 90 7.49 -17.57 12.02
N ALA A 91 8.52 -17.73 12.87
CA ALA A 91 8.75 -16.88 14.03
C ALA A 91 9.14 -15.44 13.63
N PRO A 92 8.67 -14.43 14.38
CA PRO A 92 9.09 -13.05 14.15
C PRO A 92 10.58 -12.88 14.42
N GLU A 93 11.22 -12.00 13.66
CA GLU A 93 12.60 -11.57 13.90
C GLU A 93 12.65 -10.06 14.22
N PRO A 94 12.32 -9.64 15.45
CA PRO A 94 12.19 -8.22 15.81
C PRO A 94 13.44 -7.37 15.56
N LYS A 95 14.62 -8.00 15.50
CA LYS A 95 15.90 -7.35 15.16
C LYS A 95 15.90 -6.74 13.74
N LEU A 96 15.04 -7.22 12.84
CA LEU A 96 14.90 -6.68 11.48
C LEU A 96 14.11 -5.38 11.44
N TRP A 97 13.12 -5.21 12.32
CA TRP A 97 12.12 -4.16 12.18
C TRP A 97 12.70 -2.74 12.23
N PRO A 98 13.63 -2.39 13.13
CA PRO A 98 14.24 -1.06 13.12
C PRO A 98 14.93 -0.74 11.79
N TRP A 99 15.60 -1.71 11.18
CA TRP A 99 16.26 -1.55 9.89
C TRP A 99 15.27 -1.41 8.74
N MET A 100 14.17 -2.16 8.79
CA MET A 100 13.07 -2.01 7.83
C MET A 100 12.41 -0.63 7.92
N VAL A 101 12.25 -0.08 9.13
CA VAL A 101 11.78 1.31 9.32
C VAL A 101 12.77 2.32 8.74
N VAL A 102 14.05 2.20 9.06
CA VAL A 102 15.10 3.11 8.53
C VAL A 102 15.12 3.06 7.01
N GLU A 103 15.09 1.85 6.44
CA GLU A 103 15.03 1.66 5.00
C GLU A 103 13.77 2.30 4.39
N ALA A 104 12.59 2.08 5.00
CA ALA A 104 11.35 2.66 4.52
C ALA A 104 11.38 4.20 4.52
N ILE A 105 11.98 4.81 5.55
CA ILE A 105 12.19 6.26 5.65
C ILE A 105 13.11 6.75 4.53
N VAL A 106 14.23 6.06 4.28
CA VAL A 106 15.16 6.42 3.20
C VAL A 106 14.46 6.37 1.84
N TRP A 107 13.67 5.34 1.58
CA TRP A 107 12.89 5.21 0.35
C TRP A 107 11.68 6.17 0.27
N ALA A 108 11.23 6.75 1.38
CA ALA A 108 10.20 7.78 1.33
C ALA A 108 10.75 9.13 0.83
N VAL A 109 12.06 9.39 0.96
CA VAL A 109 12.67 10.67 0.55
C VAL A 109 12.47 10.98 -0.94
N PRO A 110 12.72 10.07 -1.89
CA PRO A 110 12.45 10.36 -3.30
C PRO A 110 10.98 10.67 -3.61
N LEU A 111 10.03 10.02 -2.92
CA LEU A 111 8.61 10.33 -3.07
C LEU A 111 8.27 11.72 -2.52
N PHE A 112 8.84 12.10 -1.39
CA PHE A 112 8.68 13.43 -0.82
C PHE A 112 9.24 14.52 -1.75
N LEU A 113 10.44 14.31 -2.28
CA LEU A 113 11.03 15.22 -3.28
C LEU A 113 10.18 15.28 -4.55
N LEU A 114 9.65 14.14 -5.02
CA LEU A 114 8.74 14.10 -6.15
C LEU A 114 7.48 14.93 -5.85
N GLY A 115 6.85 14.76 -4.68
CA GLY A 115 5.70 15.56 -4.24
C GLY A 115 5.96 17.06 -4.34
N SER A 116 7.11 17.50 -3.83
CA SER A 116 7.48 18.93 -3.82
C SER A 116 7.59 19.57 -5.22
N LEU A 117 7.91 18.78 -6.25
CA LEU A 117 7.96 19.23 -7.65
C LEU A 117 6.57 19.44 -8.26
N PHE A 118 5.54 18.79 -7.69
CA PHE A 118 4.16 18.85 -8.13
C PHE A 118 3.29 19.47 -7.02
N SER A 119 3.73 20.57 -6.40
CA SER A 119 3.16 21.15 -5.18
C SER A 119 1.63 21.37 -5.17
N ASP A 120 0.99 21.65 -6.30
CA ASP A 120 -0.48 21.69 -6.40
C ASP A 120 -1.13 20.30 -6.38
N ALA A 121 -0.46 19.29 -6.94
CA ALA A 121 -0.86 17.89 -6.87
C ALA A 121 -0.60 17.27 -5.50
N GLU A 122 0.48 17.64 -4.81
CA GLU A 122 0.82 17.17 -3.48
C GLU A 122 -0.18 17.67 -2.43
N ARG A 123 -0.55 18.95 -2.47
CA ARG A 123 -1.58 19.53 -1.58
C ARG A 123 -2.94 18.87 -1.76
N VAL A 124 -3.22 18.35 -2.96
CA VAL A 124 -4.45 17.63 -3.29
C VAL A 124 -4.33 16.13 -3.04
N GLY A 125 -3.16 15.51 -3.23
CA GLY A 125 -2.87 14.14 -2.82
C GLY A 125 -2.98 13.98 -1.31
N LEU A 126 -2.64 15.04 -0.58
CA LEU A 126 -2.94 15.15 0.83
C LEU A 126 -4.43 15.16 1.15
N ALA A 127 -5.24 15.79 0.31
CA ALA A 127 -6.70 15.73 0.38
C ALA A 127 -7.24 14.34 -0.04
N ALA A 128 -6.50 13.58 -0.85
CA ALA A 128 -6.82 12.22 -1.29
C ALA A 128 -6.51 11.14 -0.24
N VAL A 129 -5.34 11.20 0.43
CA VAL A 129 -5.03 10.41 1.66
C VAL A 129 -6.10 10.66 2.71
N ARG A 130 -6.59 11.89 2.75
CA ARG A 130 -7.69 12.36 3.59
C ARG A 130 -9.08 11.87 3.17
N GLY A 131 -9.26 11.23 2.00
CA GLY A 131 -10.55 10.68 1.54
C GLY A 131 -11.13 11.27 0.24
N GLY A 132 -10.34 11.99 -0.55
CA GLY A 132 -10.74 12.59 -1.84
C GLY A 132 -11.18 14.05 -1.71
N ASP A 133 -11.17 14.83 -2.80
CA ASP A 133 -11.34 16.31 -2.80
C ASP A 133 -12.66 16.82 -2.20
N GLY A 134 -13.66 15.98 -1.95
CA GLY A 134 -14.87 16.35 -1.18
C GLY A 134 -14.68 16.28 0.34
N VAL A 135 -13.55 15.75 0.81
CA VAL A 135 -13.26 15.43 2.21
C VAL A 135 -12.34 16.45 2.88
N ALA A 136 -11.64 17.32 2.14
CA ALA A 136 -10.99 18.48 2.76
C ALA A 136 -12.01 19.36 3.53
N THR A 137 -13.27 19.38 3.06
CA THR A 137 -14.41 20.01 3.74
C THR A 137 -15.04 19.12 4.84
N LEU A 138 -14.82 17.80 4.81
CA LEU A 138 -15.31 16.86 5.84
C LEU A 138 -14.31 16.66 6.99
N LEU A 139 -13.02 16.89 6.78
CA LEU A 139 -11.96 16.82 7.81
C LEU A 139 -11.84 18.08 8.66
N ASP A 140 -12.51 19.16 8.29
CA ASP A 140 -12.79 20.26 9.24
C ASP A 140 -13.53 19.75 10.50
N GLY A 141 -14.06 18.51 10.48
CA GLY A 141 -14.68 17.83 11.62
C GLY A 141 -13.90 16.66 12.24
N TYR A 142 -12.74 16.24 11.71
CA TYR A 142 -12.00 15.09 12.24
C TYR A 142 -10.68 15.49 12.93
N PRO A 143 -10.26 14.78 14.00
CA PRO A 143 -8.99 15.04 14.66
C PRO A 143 -7.81 14.85 13.69
N LYS A 144 -6.74 15.63 13.85
CA LYS A 144 -5.47 15.45 13.08
C LYS A 144 -4.96 14.00 13.12
N MET A 145 -5.24 13.29 14.22
CA MET A 145 -4.90 11.87 14.38
C MET A 145 -5.58 10.94 13.36
N ALA A 146 -6.78 11.29 12.87
CA ALA A 146 -7.45 10.54 11.81
C ALA A 146 -6.65 10.57 10.49
N GLY A 147 -5.97 11.69 10.18
CA GLY A 147 -5.09 11.79 9.01
C GLY A 147 -3.94 10.79 9.03
N PHE A 148 -3.33 10.56 10.20
CA PHE A 148 -2.30 9.53 10.36
C PHE A 148 -2.86 8.12 10.20
N VAL A 149 -4.08 7.86 10.72
CA VAL A 149 -4.75 6.55 10.52
C VAL A 149 -5.01 6.31 9.04
N PHE A 150 -5.48 7.31 8.30
CA PHE A 150 -5.67 7.18 6.85
C PHE A 150 -4.37 6.93 6.10
N ALA A 151 -3.27 7.62 6.44
CA ALA A 151 -1.95 7.38 5.86
C ALA A 151 -1.48 5.93 6.04
N LEU A 152 -1.71 5.34 7.22
CA LEU A 152 -1.41 3.91 7.43
C LEU A 152 -2.28 3.02 6.55
N GLY A 153 -3.58 3.31 6.46
CA GLY A 153 -4.52 2.55 5.63
C GLY A 153 -4.20 2.61 4.15
N ALA A 154 -3.88 3.78 3.62
CA ALA A 154 -3.48 3.98 2.22
C ALA A 154 -2.23 3.15 1.90
N GLY A 155 -1.17 3.27 2.70
CA GLY A 155 0.02 2.45 2.54
C GLY A 155 -0.25 0.94 2.56
N ILE A 156 -1.14 0.45 3.43
CA ILE A 156 -1.47 -0.99 3.51
C ILE A 156 -2.29 -1.45 2.29
N TYR A 157 -3.44 -0.81 2.03
CA TYR A 157 -4.43 -1.34 1.09
C TYR A 157 -4.12 -0.98 -0.35
N GLU A 158 -3.52 0.18 -0.61
CA GLU A 158 -3.15 0.55 -1.98
C GLU A 158 -1.96 -0.27 -2.47
N GLU A 159 -0.98 -0.55 -1.60
CA GLU A 159 0.10 -1.47 -1.96
C GLU A 159 -0.40 -2.91 -2.12
N LEU A 160 -1.35 -3.36 -1.29
CA LEU A 160 -1.98 -4.67 -1.48
C LEU A 160 -2.64 -4.77 -2.86
N VAL A 161 -3.48 -3.79 -3.22
CA VAL A 161 -4.25 -3.81 -4.47
C VAL A 161 -3.35 -3.66 -5.68
N PHE A 162 -2.51 -2.63 -5.73
CA PHE A 162 -1.79 -2.28 -6.96
C PHE A 162 -0.47 -3.04 -7.10
N ARG A 163 0.24 -3.30 -6.00
CA ARG A 163 1.58 -3.89 -6.07
C ARG A 163 1.48 -5.38 -5.88
N LEU A 164 0.97 -5.85 -4.75
CA LEU A 164 0.94 -7.29 -4.50
C LEU A 164 -0.01 -8.03 -5.45
N LEU A 165 -1.28 -7.63 -5.51
CA LEU A 165 -2.29 -8.28 -6.36
C LEU A 165 -2.19 -7.81 -7.81
N GLY A 166 -2.08 -6.50 -8.04
CA GLY A 166 -2.05 -5.89 -9.36
C GLY A 166 -0.86 -6.33 -10.19
N ILE A 167 0.37 -6.21 -9.67
CA ILE A 167 1.56 -6.62 -10.42
C ILE A 167 1.54 -8.13 -10.66
N ALA A 168 1.14 -8.94 -9.66
CA ALA A 168 1.03 -10.38 -9.84
C ALA A 168 0.03 -10.76 -10.95
N ALA A 169 -1.15 -10.13 -10.96
CA ALA A 169 -2.17 -10.39 -11.97
C ALA A 169 -1.71 -9.97 -13.38
N VAL A 170 -1.20 -8.75 -13.52
CA VAL A 170 -0.74 -8.23 -14.83
C VAL A 170 0.47 -9.01 -15.33
N HIS A 171 1.45 -9.30 -14.47
CA HIS A 171 2.60 -10.12 -14.82
C HIS A 171 2.16 -11.51 -15.29
N THR A 172 1.26 -12.17 -14.56
CA THR A 172 0.73 -13.51 -14.93
C THR A 172 0.08 -13.49 -16.32
N VAL A 173 -0.67 -12.43 -16.63
CA VAL A 173 -1.28 -12.28 -17.97
C VAL A 173 -0.22 -12.03 -19.04
N LEU A 174 0.72 -11.12 -18.81
CA LEU A 174 1.79 -10.80 -19.77
C LEU A 174 2.72 -12.00 -20.03
N ALA A 175 3.18 -12.67 -18.99
CA ALA A 175 4.07 -13.82 -19.10
C ALA A 175 3.34 -15.09 -19.53
N GLY A 176 2.12 -15.32 -19.04
CA GLY A 176 1.36 -16.54 -19.30
C GLY A 176 0.58 -16.52 -20.62
N VAL A 177 -0.23 -15.48 -20.83
CA VAL A 177 -1.11 -15.38 -22.02
C VAL A 177 -0.34 -14.82 -23.21
N PHE A 178 0.37 -13.70 -23.01
CA PHE A 178 1.10 -13.04 -24.08
C PHE A 178 2.52 -13.59 -24.28
N ARG A 179 2.98 -14.49 -23.40
CA ARG A 179 4.31 -15.12 -23.48
C ARG A 179 5.45 -14.10 -23.52
N ALA A 180 5.26 -12.93 -22.90
CA ALA A 180 6.30 -11.92 -22.78
C ALA A 180 7.46 -12.47 -21.92
N GLY A 181 8.69 -12.02 -22.21
CA GLY A 181 9.85 -12.37 -21.39
C GLY A 181 9.72 -11.80 -19.97
N GLU A 182 10.39 -12.41 -18.99
CA GLU A 182 10.30 -12.08 -17.57
C GLU A 182 10.48 -10.57 -17.28
N THR A 183 11.50 -9.96 -17.86
CA THR A 183 11.76 -8.52 -17.71
C THR A 183 10.65 -7.68 -18.33
N THR A 184 10.17 -8.05 -19.52
CA THR A 184 9.09 -7.33 -20.21
C THR A 184 7.78 -7.44 -19.44
N ALA A 185 7.44 -8.62 -18.93
CA ALA A 185 6.26 -8.85 -18.10
C ALA A 185 6.33 -8.05 -16.79
N THR A 186 7.49 -8.03 -16.13
CA THR A 186 7.71 -7.27 -14.89
C THR A 186 7.61 -5.77 -15.11
N VAL A 187 8.33 -5.23 -16.09
CA VAL A 187 8.29 -3.79 -16.42
C VAL A 187 6.89 -3.38 -16.89
N GLY A 188 6.26 -4.19 -17.75
CA GLY A 188 4.89 -3.96 -18.20
C GLY A 188 3.89 -3.95 -17.05
N ALA A 189 4.02 -4.89 -16.10
CA ALA A 189 3.18 -4.94 -14.91
C ALA A 189 3.33 -3.68 -14.05
N ILE A 190 4.56 -3.27 -13.73
CA ILE A 190 4.84 -2.03 -12.97
C ILE A 190 4.18 -0.82 -13.65
N LEU A 191 4.40 -0.64 -14.95
CA LEU A 191 3.89 0.52 -15.69
C LEU A 191 2.36 0.52 -15.78
N LEU A 192 1.74 -0.62 -16.08
CA LEU A 192 0.29 -0.71 -16.19
C LEU A 192 -0.40 -0.51 -14.83
N THR A 193 0.15 -1.08 -13.75
CA THR A 193 -0.39 -0.85 -12.40
C THR A 193 -0.17 0.58 -11.93
N ALA A 194 0.92 1.23 -12.34
CA ALA A 194 1.17 2.64 -12.05
C ALA A 194 0.15 3.57 -12.74
N VAL A 195 -0.20 3.29 -13.99
CA VAL A 195 -1.29 3.99 -14.69
C VAL A 195 -2.62 3.73 -14.00
N GLY A 196 -2.91 2.49 -13.62
CA GLY A 196 -4.11 2.14 -12.85
C GLY A 196 -4.20 2.88 -11.51
N PHE A 197 -3.09 2.98 -10.79
CA PHE A 197 -2.96 3.74 -9.55
C PHE A 197 -3.21 5.23 -9.77
N ALA A 198 -2.69 5.81 -10.85
CA ALA A 198 -2.95 7.21 -11.19
C ALA A 198 -4.42 7.46 -11.50
N LEU A 199 -5.05 6.61 -12.30
CA LEU A 199 -6.48 6.72 -12.64
C LEU A 199 -7.37 6.56 -11.41
N TYR A 200 -6.99 5.66 -10.49
CA TYR A 200 -7.70 5.43 -9.21
C TYR A 200 -7.81 6.70 -8.35
N HIS A 201 -6.86 7.63 -8.45
CA HIS A 201 -6.86 8.89 -7.70
C HIS A 201 -7.78 9.99 -8.26
N PHE A 202 -8.42 9.75 -9.41
CA PHE A 202 -9.37 10.69 -10.04
C PHE A 202 -10.84 10.32 -9.82
N GLY A 203 -11.16 9.48 -8.83
CA GLY A 203 -12.52 9.09 -8.50
C GLY A 203 -13.36 10.22 -7.89
N ASP A 204 -14.52 10.49 -8.50
CA ASP A 204 -15.72 11.28 -8.13
C ASP A 204 -15.59 12.70 -7.52
N VAL A 205 -14.43 13.10 -7.03
CA VAL A 205 -14.27 14.37 -6.30
C VAL A 205 -13.15 15.24 -6.87
N THR A 206 -12.15 14.64 -7.51
CA THR A 206 -10.95 15.33 -7.98
C THR A 206 -10.96 15.44 -9.50
N GLY A 207 -11.00 16.66 -10.03
CA GLY A 207 -10.94 16.86 -11.49
C GLY A 207 -9.62 16.35 -12.07
N PHE A 208 -9.63 15.79 -13.28
CA PHE A 208 -8.38 15.35 -13.91
C PHE A 208 -7.44 16.54 -14.19
N THR A 209 -6.17 16.42 -13.81
CA THR A 209 -5.10 17.31 -14.29
C THR A 209 -3.84 16.52 -14.61
N TRP A 210 -3.14 16.93 -15.66
CA TRP A 210 -1.89 16.29 -16.08
C TRP A 210 -0.82 16.25 -14.99
N PRO A 211 -0.56 17.34 -14.23
CA PRO A 211 0.41 17.29 -13.13
C PRO A 211 0.07 16.24 -12.07
N ARG A 212 -1.21 16.12 -11.67
CA ARG A 212 -1.66 15.09 -10.72
C ARG A 212 -1.48 13.69 -11.28
N PHE A 213 -1.86 13.50 -12.55
CA PHE A 213 -1.76 12.19 -13.19
C PHE A 213 -0.31 11.75 -13.28
N LEU A 214 0.58 12.65 -13.69
CA LEU A 214 2.02 12.39 -13.76
C LEU A 214 2.61 12.11 -12.38
N PHE A 215 2.23 12.88 -11.35
CA PHE A 215 2.66 12.63 -9.98
C PHE A 215 2.30 11.20 -9.54
N TYR A 216 1.02 10.82 -9.61
CA TYR A 216 0.58 9.49 -9.19
C TYR A 216 1.14 8.38 -10.07
N ALA A 217 1.30 8.59 -11.38
CA ALA A 217 1.89 7.59 -12.26
C ALA A 217 3.38 7.37 -11.93
N LEU A 218 4.13 8.44 -11.65
CA LEU A 218 5.54 8.34 -11.28
C LEU A 218 5.72 7.73 -9.88
N ALA A 219 4.91 8.14 -8.89
CA ALA A 219 4.88 7.54 -7.57
C ALA A 219 4.47 6.05 -7.64
N GLY A 220 3.49 5.74 -8.48
CA GLY A 220 3.03 4.41 -8.82
C GLY A 220 4.17 3.52 -9.33
N ALA A 221 4.89 3.99 -10.35
CA ALA A 221 5.99 3.28 -10.96
C ALA A 221 7.17 3.11 -9.99
N TYR A 222 7.46 4.14 -9.19
CA TYR A 222 8.50 4.10 -8.17
C TYR A 222 8.22 3.05 -7.09
N LEU A 223 7.01 3.04 -6.54
CA LEU A 223 6.59 2.06 -5.54
C LEU A 223 6.50 0.64 -6.15
N GLY A 224 6.12 0.51 -7.42
CA GLY A 224 6.16 -0.77 -8.13
C GLY A 224 7.59 -1.32 -8.30
N PHE A 225 8.54 -0.46 -8.67
CA PHE A 225 9.96 -0.81 -8.70
C PHE A 225 10.47 -1.22 -7.31
N LEU A 226 10.14 -0.43 -6.28
CA LEU A 226 10.52 -0.71 -4.90
C LEU A 226 9.94 -2.05 -4.43
N PHE A 227 8.67 -2.32 -4.70
CA PHE A 227 8.02 -3.59 -4.37
C PHE A 227 8.73 -4.79 -5.00
N VAL A 228 9.04 -4.74 -6.30
CA VAL A 228 9.75 -5.83 -6.98
C VAL A 228 11.16 -6.01 -6.41
N GLY A 229 11.83 -4.93 -6.03
CA GLY A 229 13.19 -4.98 -5.49
C GLY A 229 13.29 -5.33 -4.00
N ARG A 230 12.30 -4.95 -3.18
CA ARG A 230 12.36 -4.96 -1.70
C ARG A 230 11.23 -5.67 -0.99
N GLY A 231 10.21 -6.09 -1.72
CA GLY A 231 9.08 -6.82 -1.17
C GLY A 231 8.03 -5.93 -0.52
N PHE A 232 6.94 -6.59 -0.11
CA PHE A 232 5.70 -5.95 0.31
C PHE A 232 5.84 -5.09 1.57
N GLY A 233 6.53 -5.58 2.60
CA GLY A 233 6.67 -4.88 3.88
C GLY A 233 7.34 -3.51 3.75
N ILE A 234 8.43 -3.42 2.98
CA ILE A 234 9.14 -2.15 2.74
C ILE A 234 8.29 -1.21 1.88
N ALA A 235 7.64 -1.71 0.82
CA ALA A 235 6.78 -0.87 -0.03
C ALA A 235 5.62 -0.23 0.76
N VAL A 236 4.92 -1.02 1.58
CA VAL A 236 3.83 -0.53 2.47
C VAL A 236 4.35 0.52 3.44
N ALA A 237 5.46 0.24 4.13
CA ALA A 237 6.00 1.18 5.09
C ALA A 237 6.53 2.47 4.44
N THR A 238 7.15 2.38 3.25
CA THR A 238 7.61 3.56 2.50
C THR A 238 6.44 4.45 2.10
N HIS A 239 5.36 3.85 1.57
CA HIS A 239 4.15 4.60 1.20
C HIS A 239 3.52 5.24 2.45
N ALA A 240 3.31 4.47 3.52
CA ALA A 240 2.76 5.00 4.76
C ALA A 240 3.63 6.12 5.37
N VAL A 241 4.96 6.00 5.35
CA VAL A 241 5.87 7.06 5.82
C VAL A 241 5.76 8.31 4.95
N TYR A 242 5.71 8.16 3.62
CA TYR A 242 5.49 9.29 2.71
C TYR A 242 4.19 10.03 3.07
N ASP A 243 3.08 9.32 3.22
CA ASP A 243 1.78 9.92 3.55
C ASP A 243 1.77 10.58 4.92
N VAL A 244 2.39 9.95 5.93
CA VAL A 244 2.54 10.52 7.27
C VAL A 244 3.33 11.83 7.24
N LEU A 245 4.43 11.88 6.49
CA LEU A 245 5.24 13.08 6.32
C LEU A 245 4.44 14.16 5.61
N ALA A 246 3.78 13.80 4.52
CA ALA A 246 2.97 14.70 3.73
C ALA A 246 1.83 15.30 4.61
N VAL A 247 1.14 14.48 5.40
CA VAL A 247 0.08 14.91 6.33
C VAL A 247 0.63 15.83 7.43
N GLY A 248 1.84 15.55 7.91
CA GLY A 248 2.47 16.32 8.99
C GLY A 248 2.99 17.70 8.58
N VAL A 249 3.33 17.91 7.30
CA VAL A 249 3.86 19.19 6.79
C VAL A 249 2.81 20.16 6.26
N ALA A 250 1.53 19.77 6.24
CA ALA A 250 0.42 20.59 5.75
C ALA A 250 -0.50 21.12 6.85
#